data_AF-A0A3D4USG5-F1
#
_entry.id   AF-A0A3D4USG5-F1
#
_cell.length_a   1.000
_cell.length_b   1.000
_cell.length_c   1.000
_cell.angle_alpha   90.00
_cell.angle_beta   90.00
_cell.angle_gamma   90.00
#
_symmetry.space_group_name_H-M   'P 1'
#
loop_
_entity.id
_entity.type
_entity.pdbx_description
1 polymer ?
#
loop_
_entity_poly.entity_id
_entity_poly.type
_entity_poly.pdbx_seq_one_letter_code
_entity_poly.pdbx_strand_id
1 'polypeptide(L)'
;MSNWTLKSIPPHDWFLCLDVESYFDHEHDVETIFEEGFTRPIPIGDTDVIVTVFFNGDPDSPEFHIETKESLSKEEIEEANKSLSKILGTNMDIRPLYDQAAEDPLLADKLASLYGLKRMTRANLFEDIQNRIVEMQMNHKPTAKKMMFSVREAYGTALVHNGKSIPAWPRAHQLMKADPMSIRKLGPTKRKGEYLTGLASDMVAGNVDMDHITNCDPQEAYDLLTSIKGIGPTAGQDLMMMRGRPDAVFPSNKK
;
A
#
# COMPACT_ATOMS: atom_id res chain seq x y z
N MET A 1 21.82 7.27 11.19
CA MET A 1 20.64 6.75 11.90
C MET A 1 19.76 7.93 12.24
N SER A 2 18.54 7.88 11.73
CA SER A 2 17.50 8.87 11.99
C SER A 2 16.36 8.19 12.72
N ASN A 3 15.71 8.94 13.59
CA ASN A 3 14.43 8.57 14.17
C ASN A 3 13.54 9.82 14.27
N TRP A 4 12.24 9.63 14.13
CA TRP A 4 11.26 10.71 14.22
C TRP A 4 9.88 10.16 14.59
N THR A 5 8.94 11.06 14.84
CA THR A 5 7.55 10.73 15.15
C THR A 5 6.64 11.27 14.06
N LEU A 6 5.68 10.45 13.62
CA LEU A 6 4.60 10.82 12.73
C LEU A 6 3.26 10.67 13.47
N LYS A 7 2.49 11.76 13.54
CA LYS A 7 1.16 11.73 14.17
C LYS A 7 0.09 11.27 13.18
N SER A 8 -0.99 10.71 13.70
CA SER A 8 -2.20 10.42 12.93
C SER A 8 -3.39 11.24 13.41
N ILE A 9 -4.33 11.51 12.51
CA ILE A 9 -5.64 12.04 12.86
C ILE A 9 -6.37 10.98 13.72
N PRO A 10 -6.87 11.31 14.93
CA PRO A 10 -7.66 10.37 15.71
C PRO A 10 -9.12 10.25 15.22
N PRO A 11 -9.79 9.12 15.49
CA PRO A 11 -9.24 7.93 16.14
C PRO A 11 -8.41 7.08 15.17
N HIS A 12 -7.37 6.41 15.67
CA HIS A 12 -6.58 5.46 14.89
C HIS A 12 -5.97 4.35 15.76
N ASP A 13 -6.56 3.16 15.76
CA ASP A 13 -6.01 1.96 16.38
C ASP A 13 -5.36 1.09 15.30
N TRP A 14 -4.03 1.15 15.22
CA TRP A 14 -3.28 0.39 14.23
C TRP A 14 -3.17 -1.09 14.60
N PHE A 15 -3.38 -1.49 15.86
CA PHE A 15 -3.33 -2.91 16.23
C PHE A 15 -4.44 -3.72 15.56
N LEU A 16 -5.59 -3.10 15.30
CA LEU A 16 -6.67 -3.72 14.53
C LEU A 16 -6.26 -4.08 13.10
N CYS A 17 -5.20 -3.46 12.54
CA CYS A 17 -4.67 -3.83 11.23
C CYS A 17 -3.89 -5.14 11.26
N LEU A 18 -3.34 -5.55 12.41
CA LEU A 18 -2.59 -6.81 12.54
C LEU A 18 -3.48 -8.03 12.26
N ASP A 19 -4.79 -7.93 12.50
CA ASP A 19 -5.75 -8.99 12.17
C ASP A 19 -6.06 -9.11 10.67
N VAL A 20 -5.56 -8.19 9.83
CA VAL A 20 -5.85 -8.14 8.39
C VAL A 20 -4.65 -8.63 7.57
N GLU A 21 -4.56 -9.96 7.40
CA GLU A 21 -3.41 -10.62 6.76
C GLU A 21 -3.06 -10.05 5.37
N SER A 22 -4.02 -9.52 4.61
CA SER A 22 -3.81 -8.96 3.27
C SER A 22 -3.01 -7.66 3.23
N TYR A 23 -2.85 -6.96 4.37
CA TYR A 23 -2.04 -5.74 4.43
C TYR A 23 -0.54 -6.00 4.46
N PHE A 24 -0.13 -7.21 4.84
CA PHE A 24 1.27 -7.57 5.06
C PHE A 24 1.84 -8.38 3.90
N ASP A 25 3.01 -7.95 3.42
CA ASP A 25 3.79 -8.66 2.40
C ASP A 25 4.48 -9.92 2.95
N HIS A 26 5.12 -10.70 2.06
CA HIS A 26 5.65 -12.03 2.36
C HIS A 26 6.66 -12.07 3.52
N GLU A 27 7.48 -11.03 3.65
CA GLU A 27 8.57 -10.92 4.61
C GLU A 27 8.14 -10.54 6.02
N HIS A 28 6.89 -10.11 6.19
CA HIS A 28 6.39 -9.67 7.49
C HIS A 28 5.90 -10.87 8.30
N ASP A 29 6.35 -10.93 9.55
CA ASP A 29 5.81 -11.83 10.56
C ASP A 29 4.88 -11.03 11.48
N VAL A 30 3.57 -11.13 11.23
CA VAL A 30 2.58 -10.26 11.87
C VAL A 30 2.51 -10.48 13.38
N GLU A 31 2.81 -11.71 13.84
CA GLU A 31 2.79 -12.06 15.26
C GLU A 31 3.87 -11.32 16.07
N THR A 32 4.99 -10.93 15.44
CA THR A 32 6.09 -10.24 16.12
C THR A 32 6.07 -8.72 15.97
N ILE A 33 5.26 -8.16 15.05
CA ILE A 33 5.23 -6.71 14.76
C ILE A 33 4.96 -5.85 16.01
N PHE A 34 4.12 -6.33 16.93
CA PHE A 34 3.84 -5.61 18.18
C PHE A 34 5.11 -5.36 19.01
N GLU A 35 6.04 -6.31 19.03
CA GLU A 35 7.27 -6.26 19.83
C GLU A 35 8.46 -5.72 19.03
N GLU A 36 8.60 -6.15 17.77
CA GLU A 36 9.77 -5.90 16.92
C GLU A 36 9.60 -4.68 15.99
N GLY A 37 8.37 -4.19 15.84
CA GLY A 37 8.02 -3.10 14.94
C GLY A 37 7.78 -3.55 13.49
N PHE A 38 7.01 -2.74 12.76
CA PHE A 38 6.70 -2.97 11.35
C PHE A 38 7.87 -2.51 10.47
N THR A 39 8.74 -3.45 10.10
CA THR A 39 9.93 -3.18 9.29
C THR A 39 9.65 -3.37 7.80
N ARG A 40 9.90 -2.34 7.00
CA ARG A 40 9.73 -2.40 5.54
C ARG A 40 10.58 -1.38 4.77
N PRO A 41 10.83 -1.61 3.47
CA PRO A 41 11.27 -0.57 2.56
C PRO A 41 10.19 0.50 2.33
N ILE A 42 10.62 1.75 2.21
CA ILE A 42 9.82 2.86 1.70
C ILE A 42 10.61 3.64 0.63
N PRO A 43 9.93 4.18 -0.39
CA PRO A 43 10.56 5.13 -1.31
C PRO A 43 10.70 6.51 -0.66
N ILE A 44 11.85 7.14 -0.89
CA ILE A 44 12.17 8.53 -0.57
C ILE A 44 12.78 9.14 -1.83
N GLY A 45 11.94 9.84 -2.61
CA GLY A 45 12.27 10.28 -3.97
C GLY A 45 12.72 9.10 -4.85
N ASP A 46 13.93 9.20 -5.40
CA ASP A 46 14.52 8.19 -6.27
C ASP A 46 15.29 7.08 -5.54
N THR A 47 15.30 7.09 -4.21
CA THR A 47 15.97 6.09 -3.38
C THR A 47 15.00 5.32 -2.50
N ASP A 48 15.43 4.16 -2.00
CA ASP A 48 14.64 3.33 -1.09
C ASP A 48 15.40 3.19 0.23
N VAL A 49 14.67 3.26 1.34
CA VAL A 49 15.23 3.17 2.70
C VAL A 49 14.44 2.16 3.50
N ILE A 50 15.12 1.38 4.35
CA ILE A 50 14.42 0.53 5.33
C ILE A 50 14.09 1.35 6.56
N VAL A 51 12.82 1.28 6.95
CA VAL A 51 12.32 1.85 8.20
C VAL A 51 11.72 0.75 9.06
N THR A 52 11.79 0.93 10.38
CA THR A 52 11.01 0.17 11.36
C THR A 52 10.05 1.14 12.03
N VAL A 53 8.76 0.79 12.04
CA VAL A 53 7.68 1.63 12.57
C VAL A 53 7.11 0.98 13.83
N PHE A 54 7.02 1.75 14.90
CA PHE A 54 6.38 1.39 16.17
C PHE A 54 5.15 2.27 16.38
N PHE A 55 4.09 1.71 16.95
CA PHE A 55 2.85 2.43 17.25
C PHE A 55 2.63 2.49 18.76
N ASN A 56 2.14 3.64 19.26
CA ASN A 56 2.00 3.87 20.70
C ASN A 56 0.80 3.16 21.34
N GLY A 57 -0.16 2.66 20.55
CA GLY A 57 -1.33 1.96 21.09
C GLY A 57 -2.42 2.85 21.65
N ASP A 58 -2.37 4.17 21.40
CA ASP A 58 -3.38 5.12 21.87
C ASP A 58 -4.25 5.58 20.69
N PRO A 59 -5.49 5.08 20.55
CA PRO A 59 -6.35 5.45 19.43
C PRO A 59 -6.74 6.92 19.42
N ASP A 60 -6.78 7.60 20.57
CA ASP A 60 -7.23 8.99 20.70
C ASP A 60 -6.08 10.00 20.59
N SER A 61 -4.84 9.56 20.84
CA SER A 61 -3.60 10.31 20.57
C SER A 61 -2.58 9.47 19.79
N PRO A 62 -2.90 9.05 18.55
CA PRO A 62 -2.11 8.06 17.82
C PRO A 62 -0.81 8.64 17.27
N GLU A 63 0.30 7.99 17.62
CA GLU A 63 1.64 8.35 17.19
C GLU A 63 2.43 7.13 16.72
N PHE A 64 3.19 7.32 15.65
CA PHE A 64 4.10 6.33 15.09
C PHE A 64 5.55 6.80 15.31
N HIS A 65 6.36 5.99 15.97
CA HIS A 65 7.80 6.21 16.05
C HIS A 65 8.49 5.45 14.93
N ILE A 66 9.34 6.14 14.16
CA ILE A 66 10.01 5.58 12.99
C ILE A 66 11.50 5.61 13.22
N GLU A 67 12.17 4.50 12.94
CA GLU A 67 13.62 4.35 13.02
C GLU A 67 14.21 3.87 11.69
N THR A 68 15.41 4.36 11.36
CA THR A 68 16.18 3.92 10.19
C THR A 68 17.68 4.05 10.44
N LYS A 69 18.50 3.15 9.89
CA LYS A 69 19.96 3.17 10.09
C LYS A 69 20.62 4.30 9.31
N GLU A 70 19.98 4.70 8.23
CA GLU A 70 20.31 5.77 7.32
C GLU A 70 20.26 7.12 8.05
N SER A 71 21.07 8.09 7.61
CA SER A 71 21.07 9.45 8.16
C SER A 71 20.34 10.36 7.18
N LEU A 72 19.04 10.55 7.43
CA LEU A 72 18.15 11.36 6.61
C LEU A 72 18.19 12.83 7.04
N SER A 73 18.22 13.72 6.05
CA SER A 73 17.95 15.16 6.18
C SER A 73 16.48 15.42 6.55
N LYS A 74 16.15 16.68 6.87
CA LYS A 74 14.76 17.05 7.20
C LYS A 74 13.86 16.90 5.98
N GLU A 75 14.35 17.28 4.81
CA GLU A 75 13.65 17.19 3.54
C GLU A 75 13.37 15.73 3.16
N GLU A 76 14.32 14.82 3.40
CA GLU A 76 14.12 13.38 3.20
C GLU A 76 13.11 12.78 4.20
N ILE A 77 13.08 13.26 5.45
CA ILE A 77 12.06 12.85 6.44
C ILE A 77 10.68 13.33 6.01
N GLU A 78 10.55 14.56 5.51
CA GLU A 78 9.29 15.08 4.97
C GLU A 78 8.79 14.26 3.77
N GLU A 79 9.70 13.85 2.89
CA GLU A 79 9.38 12.97 1.76
C GLU A 79 8.98 11.56 2.23
N ALA A 80 9.72 10.97 3.18
CA ALA A 80 9.37 9.70 3.80
C ALA A 80 7.98 9.74 4.45
N ASN A 81 7.61 10.86 5.06
CA ASN A 81 6.30 11.04 5.68
C ASN A 81 5.15 10.99 4.67
N LYS A 82 5.37 11.26 3.38
CA LYS A 82 4.33 11.11 2.35
C LYS A 82 3.96 9.63 2.15
N SER A 83 4.96 8.77 1.98
CA SER A 83 4.74 7.32 1.82
C SER A 83 4.26 6.68 3.11
N LEU A 84 4.85 7.04 4.27
CA LEU A 84 4.41 6.54 5.58
C LEU A 84 2.97 6.94 5.90
N SER A 85 2.60 8.20 5.65
CA SER A 85 1.23 8.66 5.89
C SER A 85 0.20 7.91 5.05
N LYS A 86 0.58 7.54 3.82
CA LYS A 86 -0.25 6.73 2.95
C LYS A 86 -0.35 5.28 3.44
N ILE A 87 0.78 4.63 3.70
CA ILE A 87 0.85 3.24 4.21
C ILE A 87 -0.01 3.06 5.45
N LEU A 88 0.15 3.97 6.41
CA LEU A 88 -0.48 3.89 7.73
C LEU A 88 -1.87 4.54 7.75
N GLY A 89 -2.24 5.34 6.74
CA GLY A 89 -3.53 6.05 6.73
C GLY A 89 -3.62 7.20 7.74
N THR A 90 -2.49 7.82 8.11
CA THR A 90 -2.43 8.85 9.17
C THR A 90 -3.31 10.07 8.89
N ASN A 91 -3.46 10.44 7.62
CA ASN A 91 -4.23 11.59 7.16
C ASN A 91 -5.72 11.28 6.89
N MET A 92 -6.14 10.02 7.06
CA MET A 92 -7.53 9.63 6.82
C MET A 92 -8.39 10.01 8.03
N ASP A 93 -9.28 10.97 7.85
CA ASP A 93 -10.26 11.35 8.87
C ASP A 93 -11.52 10.48 8.74
N ILE A 94 -11.75 9.65 9.76
CA ILE A 94 -12.90 8.74 9.82
C ILE A 94 -13.99 9.23 10.77
N ARG A 95 -13.83 10.37 11.44
CA ARG A 95 -14.87 10.96 12.31
C ARG A 95 -16.20 11.21 11.58
N PRO A 96 -16.21 11.69 10.32
CA PRO A 96 -17.46 11.83 9.57
C PRO A 96 -18.22 10.52 9.39
N LEU A 97 -17.52 9.38 9.30
CA LEU A 97 -18.17 8.06 9.23
C LEU A 97 -18.87 7.72 10.55
N TYR A 98 -18.22 7.97 11.70
CA TYR A 98 -18.85 7.78 13.01
C TYR A 98 -20.08 8.68 13.17
N ASP A 99 -19.98 9.96 12.81
CA ASP A 99 -21.10 10.91 12.91
C ASP A 99 -22.29 10.48 12.04
N GLN A 100 -22.02 10.00 10.83
CA GLN A 100 -23.07 9.57 9.89
C GLN A 100 -23.73 8.24 10.30
N ALA A 101 -22.97 7.33 10.89
CA ALA A 101 -23.43 5.97 11.20
C ALA A 101 -23.76 5.76 12.68
N ALA A 102 -23.71 6.80 13.52
CA ALA A 102 -23.93 6.71 14.97
C ALA A 102 -25.25 6.03 15.35
N GLU A 103 -26.32 6.30 14.58
CA GLU A 103 -27.66 5.75 14.79
C GLU A 103 -27.99 4.62 13.80
N ASP A 104 -27.02 4.17 13.00
CA ASP A 104 -27.24 3.08 12.04
C ASP A 104 -27.25 1.72 12.77
N PRO A 105 -28.37 0.96 12.72
CA PRO A 105 -28.52 -0.26 13.52
C PRO A 105 -27.61 -1.42 13.06
N LEU A 106 -26.96 -1.32 11.90
CA LEU A 106 -26.02 -2.32 11.40
C LEU A 106 -24.57 -1.90 11.62
N LEU A 107 -24.28 -0.61 11.49
CA LEU A 107 -22.90 -0.08 11.50
C LEU A 107 -22.46 0.40 12.88
N ALA A 108 -23.34 0.93 13.73
CA ALA A 108 -22.96 1.52 15.02
C ALA A 108 -22.15 0.54 15.89
N ASP A 109 -22.66 -0.68 16.09
CA ASP A 109 -21.98 -1.72 16.86
C ASP A 109 -20.63 -2.10 16.25
N LYS A 110 -20.54 -2.15 14.92
CA LYS A 110 -19.30 -2.52 14.21
C LYS A 110 -18.24 -1.44 14.34
N LEU A 111 -18.63 -0.18 14.14
CA LEU A 111 -17.74 0.97 14.29
C LEU A 111 -17.26 1.12 15.74
N ALA A 112 -18.11 0.83 16.73
CA ALA A 112 -17.70 0.79 18.13
C ALA A 112 -16.67 -0.34 18.40
N SER A 113 -16.90 -1.54 17.88
CA SER A 113 -15.98 -2.69 18.07
C SER A 113 -14.65 -2.56 17.32
N LEU A 114 -14.62 -1.75 16.27
CA LEU A 114 -13.45 -1.50 15.42
C LEU A 114 -13.02 -0.02 15.50
N TYR A 115 -13.17 0.58 16.70
CA TYR A 115 -12.89 1.99 16.91
C TYR A 115 -11.45 2.32 16.52
N GLY A 116 -11.30 3.31 15.64
CA GLY A 116 -10.00 3.71 15.10
C GLY A 116 -9.45 2.81 13.99
N LEU A 117 -10.14 1.78 13.52
CA LEU A 117 -9.65 0.98 12.39
C LEU A 117 -9.56 1.86 11.12
N LYS A 118 -8.35 1.98 10.59
CA LYS A 118 -8.08 2.55 9.27
C LYS A 118 -7.49 1.48 8.37
N ARG A 119 -7.75 1.59 7.08
CA ARG A 119 -7.14 0.68 6.11
C ARG A 119 -5.67 1.04 5.88
N MET A 120 -4.84 0.02 5.71
CA MET A 120 -3.47 0.19 5.23
C MET A 120 -3.40 0.13 3.71
N THR A 121 -2.40 0.80 3.14
CA THR A 121 -2.04 0.70 1.72
C THR A 121 -0.54 0.45 1.56
N ARG A 122 -0.07 0.45 0.32
CA ARG A 122 1.37 0.51 0.02
C ARG A 122 1.84 1.96 -0.12
N ALA A 123 3.14 2.16 -0.37
CA ALA A 123 3.75 3.50 -0.33
C ALA A 123 3.20 4.43 -1.42
N ASN A 124 2.75 3.88 -2.53
CA ASN A 124 2.14 4.59 -3.65
C ASN A 124 1.14 3.70 -4.38
N LEU A 125 0.31 4.29 -5.25
CA LEU A 125 -0.75 3.55 -5.95
C LEU A 125 -0.19 2.50 -6.92
N PHE A 126 1.00 2.73 -7.49
CA PHE A 126 1.61 1.77 -8.41
C PHE A 126 1.98 0.46 -7.70
N GLU A 127 2.49 0.53 -6.46
CA GLU A 127 2.74 -0.67 -5.63
C GLU A 127 1.46 -1.47 -5.38
N ASP A 128 0.35 -0.80 -5.05
CA ASP A 128 -0.95 -1.45 -4.87
C ASP A 128 -1.47 -2.09 -6.16
N ILE A 129 -1.27 -1.43 -7.32
CA ILE A 129 -1.62 -2.01 -8.63
C ILE A 129 -0.77 -3.25 -8.93
N GLN A 130 0.55 -3.20 -8.69
CA GLN A 130 1.44 -4.35 -8.89
C GLN A 130 0.97 -5.55 -8.06
N ASN A 131 0.71 -5.32 -6.76
CA ASN A 131 0.21 -6.36 -5.88
C ASN A 131 -1.14 -6.91 -6.37
N ARG A 132 -2.08 -6.02 -6.73
CA ARG A 132 -3.39 -6.42 -7.23
C ARG A 132 -3.30 -7.27 -8.48
N ILE A 133 -2.43 -6.91 -9.44
CA ILE A 133 -2.20 -7.70 -10.66
C ILE A 133 -1.69 -9.10 -10.33
N VAL A 134 -0.76 -9.23 -9.39
CA VAL A 134 -0.25 -10.54 -8.98
C VAL A 134 -1.30 -11.34 -8.22
N GLU A 135 -2.08 -10.74 -7.33
CA GLU A 135 -3.12 -11.42 -6.56
C GLU A 135 -4.36 -11.83 -7.36
N MET A 136 -4.69 -11.10 -8.43
CA MET A 136 -5.92 -11.32 -9.19
C MET A 136 -6.08 -12.78 -9.63
N GLN A 137 -7.29 -13.33 -9.45
CA GLN A 137 -7.65 -14.70 -9.84
C GLN A 137 -6.81 -15.79 -9.14
N MET A 138 -6.30 -15.52 -7.93
CA MET A 138 -5.61 -16.52 -7.10
C MET A 138 -6.36 -16.77 -5.80
N ASN A 139 -6.64 -18.04 -5.51
CA ASN A 139 -7.31 -18.45 -4.28
C ASN A 139 -6.33 -18.62 -3.10
N HIS A 140 -5.07 -18.94 -3.38
CA HIS A 140 -4.06 -19.20 -2.34
C HIS A 140 -3.19 -17.96 -2.08
N LYS A 141 -3.59 -17.15 -1.11
CA LYS A 141 -2.94 -15.86 -0.77
C LYS A 141 -1.45 -15.98 -0.43
N PRO A 142 -0.97 -16.98 0.34
CA PRO A 142 0.46 -17.12 0.61
C PRO A 142 1.31 -17.34 -0.66
N THR A 143 0.75 -17.97 -1.70
CA THR A 143 1.46 -18.15 -2.97
C THR A 143 1.55 -16.82 -3.73
N ALA A 144 0.49 -16.01 -3.73
CA ALA A 144 0.52 -14.69 -4.36
C ALA A 144 1.57 -13.77 -3.71
N LYS A 145 1.65 -13.76 -2.37
CA LYS A 145 2.68 -13.03 -1.62
C LYS A 145 4.09 -13.47 -2.01
N LYS A 146 4.35 -14.78 -2.07
CA LYS A 146 5.64 -15.33 -2.52
C LYS A 146 6.00 -14.93 -3.95
N MET A 147 5.04 -14.99 -4.88
CA MET A 147 5.24 -14.55 -6.26
C MET A 147 5.60 -13.07 -6.34
N MET A 148 4.89 -12.21 -5.59
CA MET A 148 5.18 -10.78 -5.56
C MET A 148 6.55 -10.50 -4.91
N PHE A 149 6.91 -11.22 -3.85
CA PHE A 149 8.25 -11.15 -3.27
C PHE A 149 9.34 -11.49 -4.28
N SER A 150 9.21 -12.58 -5.04
CA SER A 150 10.19 -12.94 -6.09
C SER A 150 10.26 -11.90 -7.22
N VAL A 151 9.15 -11.24 -7.57
CA VAL A 151 9.15 -10.11 -8.50
C VAL A 151 9.92 -8.92 -7.93
N ARG A 152 9.72 -8.61 -6.64
CA ARG A 152 10.46 -7.55 -5.92
C ARG A 152 11.95 -7.88 -5.84
N GLU A 153 12.33 -9.13 -5.53
CA GLU A 153 13.73 -9.55 -5.53
C GLU A 153 14.41 -9.38 -6.89
N ALA A 154 13.69 -9.67 -7.98
CA ALA A 154 14.25 -9.61 -9.33
C ALA A 154 14.36 -8.18 -9.90
N TYR A 155 13.45 -7.28 -9.52
CA TYR A 155 13.29 -5.97 -10.18
C TYR A 155 13.31 -4.76 -9.25
N GLY A 156 13.20 -4.96 -7.93
CA GLY A 156 13.26 -3.91 -6.92
C GLY A 156 14.68 -3.67 -6.41
N THR A 157 14.86 -2.60 -5.65
CA THR A 157 16.13 -2.30 -4.97
C THR A 157 16.33 -3.27 -3.80
N ALA A 158 17.42 -4.04 -3.80
CA ALA A 158 17.75 -4.92 -2.68
C ALA A 158 18.32 -4.11 -1.51
N LEU A 159 17.61 -4.12 -0.38
CA LEU A 159 18.06 -3.50 0.87
C LEU A 159 18.41 -4.58 1.89
N VAL A 160 19.21 -4.26 2.90
CA VAL A 160 19.67 -5.24 3.91
C VAL A 160 19.23 -4.80 5.30
N HIS A 161 18.49 -5.67 5.99
CA HIS A 161 18.11 -5.49 7.39
C HIS A 161 18.46 -6.76 8.17
N ASN A 162 19.23 -6.61 9.25
CA ASN A 162 19.69 -7.71 10.11
C ASN A 162 20.25 -8.91 9.33
N GLY A 163 21.04 -8.64 8.28
CA GLY A 163 21.68 -9.65 7.44
C GLY A 163 20.77 -10.33 6.42
N LYS A 164 19.47 -9.97 6.37
CA LYS A 164 18.51 -10.46 5.38
C LYS A 164 18.27 -9.40 4.30
N SER A 165 18.12 -9.84 3.05
CA SER A 165 17.70 -8.93 1.98
C SER A 165 16.19 -8.73 2.04
N ILE A 166 15.75 -7.46 2.03
CA ILE A 166 14.34 -7.08 1.90
C ILE A 166 14.24 -6.20 0.65
N PRO A 167 13.66 -6.70 -0.45
CA PRO A 167 13.60 -5.94 -1.69
C PRO A 167 12.53 -4.84 -1.62
N ALA A 168 12.85 -3.64 -2.10
CA ALA A 168 11.84 -2.60 -2.33
C ALA A 168 10.84 -3.01 -3.42
N TRP A 169 9.75 -2.26 -3.54
CA TRP A 169 8.85 -2.42 -4.66
C TRP A 169 9.49 -1.87 -5.95
N PRO A 170 9.38 -2.55 -7.10
CA PRO A 170 9.95 -2.06 -8.35
C PRO A 170 9.33 -0.71 -8.76
N ARG A 171 10.19 0.26 -9.08
CA ARG A 171 9.79 1.49 -9.77
C ARG A 171 9.42 1.21 -11.23
N ALA A 172 8.65 2.10 -11.84
CA ALA A 172 8.22 1.94 -13.23
C ALA A 172 9.41 1.79 -14.20
N HIS A 173 10.47 2.59 -14.05
CA HIS A 173 11.67 2.50 -14.90
C HIS A 173 12.47 1.19 -14.75
N GLN A 174 12.30 0.48 -13.62
CA GLN A 174 12.89 -0.85 -13.41
C GLN A 174 12.02 -1.90 -14.10
N LEU A 175 10.70 -1.87 -13.84
CA LEU A 175 9.76 -2.88 -14.30
C LEU A 175 9.48 -2.81 -15.82
N MET A 176 9.54 -1.63 -16.44
CA MET A 176 9.33 -1.47 -17.88
C MET A 176 10.36 -2.23 -18.73
N LYS A 177 11.55 -2.51 -18.17
CA LYS A 177 12.65 -3.22 -18.85
C LYS A 177 12.55 -4.74 -18.70
N ALA A 178 11.63 -5.23 -17.88
CA ALA A 178 11.46 -6.65 -17.64
C ALA A 178 10.83 -7.35 -18.86
N ASP A 179 11.33 -8.54 -19.17
CA ASP A 179 10.66 -9.44 -20.12
C ASP A 179 9.50 -10.16 -19.40
N PRO A 180 8.26 -10.09 -19.91
CA PRO A 180 7.12 -10.82 -19.34
C PRO A 180 7.35 -12.33 -19.18
N MET A 181 8.17 -12.95 -20.03
CA MET A 181 8.54 -14.37 -19.89
C MET A 181 9.47 -14.62 -18.70
N SER A 182 10.28 -13.63 -18.31
CA SER A 182 11.09 -13.70 -17.09
C SER A 182 10.23 -13.54 -15.85
N ILE A 183 9.25 -12.62 -15.84
CA ILE A 183 8.25 -12.53 -14.75
C ILE A 183 7.50 -13.85 -14.59
N ARG A 184 7.17 -14.54 -15.70
CA ARG A 184 6.51 -15.85 -15.63
C ARG A 184 7.32 -16.90 -14.86
N LYS A 185 8.65 -16.87 -14.93
CA LYS A 185 9.52 -17.81 -14.21
C LYS A 185 9.48 -17.58 -12.69
N LEU A 186 9.06 -16.41 -12.25
CA LEU A 186 8.89 -16.04 -10.83
C LEU A 186 7.52 -16.46 -10.26
N GLY A 187 6.63 -17.00 -11.12
CA GLY A 187 5.34 -17.56 -10.73
C GLY A 187 4.10 -16.88 -11.32
N PRO A 188 4.04 -15.55 -11.50
CA PRO A 188 2.91 -14.92 -12.20
C PRO A 188 2.67 -15.48 -13.60
N THR A 189 1.48 -15.28 -14.17
CA THR A 189 1.23 -15.67 -15.56
C THR A 189 1.96 -14.72 -16.51
N LYS A 190 2.23 -15.16 -17.75
CA LYS A 190 2.81 -14.28 -18.79
C LYS A 190 1.99 -13.00 -18.96
N ARG A 191 0.65 -13.14 -18.96
CA ARG A 191 -0.28 -12.02 -19.12
C ARG A 191 -0.21 -11.02 -17.95
N LYS A 192 -0.02 -11.50 -16.72
CA LYS A 192 0.26 -10.61 -15.57
C LYS A 192 1.59 -9.87 -15.76
N GLY A 193 2.63 -10.56 -16.25
CA GLY A 193 3.89 -9.93 -16.64
C GLY A 193 3.71 -8.83 -17.69
N GLU A 194 2.89 -9.07 -18.72
CA GLU A 194 2.56 -8.08 -19.76
C GLU A 194 1.80 -6.87 -19.20
N TYR A 195 0.90 -7.06 -18.24
CA TYR A 195 0.20 -5.95 -17.58
C TYR A 195 1.14 -5.10 -16.71
N LEU A 196 2.01 -5.75 -15.94
CA LEU A 196 3.00 -5.09 -15.09
C LEU A 196 3.98 -4.24 -15.92
N THR A 197 4.58 -4.82 -16.96
CA THR A 197 5.57 -4.13 -17.79
C THR A 197 4.91 -3.09 -18.70
N GLY A 198 3.72 -3.36 -19.21
CA GLY A 198 2.93 -2.44 -20.01
C GLY A 198 2.57 -1.18 -19.25
N LEU A 199 2.00 -1.33 -18.04
CA LEU A 199 1.67 -0.19 -17.19
C LEU A 199 2.93 0.62 -16.80
N ALA A 200 4.02 -0.07 -16.47
CA ALA A 200 5.28 0.60 -16.17
C ALA A 200 5.79 1.43 -17.37
N SER A 201 5.67 0.90 -18.58
CA SER A 201 6.01 1.63 -19.81
C SER A 201 5.10 2.83 -20.05
N ASP A 202 3.79 2.69 -19.83
CA ASP A 202 2.82 3.78 -19.99
C ASP A 202 3.06 4.91 -18.98
N MET A 203 3.43 4.58 -17.74
CA MET A 203 3.81 5.57 -16.73
C MET A 203 5.08 6.34 -17.14
N VAL A 204 6.13 5.63 -17.59
CA VAL A 204 7.39 6.28 -18.01
C VAL A 204 7.20 7.14 -19.26
N ALA A 205 6.28 6.75 -20.15
CA ALA A 205 5.92 7.54 -21.33
C ALA A 205 5.02 8.75 -21.01
N GLY A 206 4.49 8.86 -19.78
CA GLY A 206 3.52 9.90 -19.40
C GLY A 206 2.09 9.65 -19.91
N ASN A 207 1.78 8.42 -20.36
CA ASN A 207 0.43 8.05 -20.81
C ASN A 207 -0.52 7.77 -19.63
N VAL A 208 0.02 7.43 -18.46
CA VAL A 208 -0.74 7.18 -17.23
C VAL A 208 -0.16 8.03 -16.11
N ASP A 209 -0.97 8.95 -15.61
CA ASP A 209 -0.62 9.83 -14.48
C ASP A 209 -1.16 9.24 -13.17
N MET A 210 -0.28 8.61 -12.40
CA MET A 210 -0.64 7.99 -11.12
C MET A 210 -1.00 9.02 -10.04
N ASP A 211 -0.44 10.23 -10.12
CA ASP A 211 -0.73 11.29 -9.17
C ASP A 211 -2.13 11.85 -9.43
N HIS A 212 -2.51 12.02 -10.69
CA HIS A 212 -3.89 12.38 -11.08
C HIS A 212 -4.89 11.30 -10.63
N ILE A 213 -4.65 10.03 -10.94
CA ILE A 213 -5.53 8.92 -10.52
C ILE A 213 -5.66 8.88 -8.99
N THR A 214 -4.57 9.17 -8.26
CA THR A 214 -4.59 9.18 -6.79
C THR A 214 -5.43 10.32 -6.22
N ASN A 215 -5.60 11.44 -6.93
CA ASN A 215 -6.17 12.68 -6.37
C ASN A 215 -7.53 13.11 -6.97
N CYS A 216 -7.89 12.66 -8.17
CA CYS A 216 -9.14 13.02 -8.85
C CYS A 216 -10.40 12.47 -8.15
N ASP A 217 -11.60 12.80 -8.65
CA ASP A 217 -12.83 12.32 -8.03
C ASP A 217 -12.96 10.78 -8.11
N PRO A 218 -13.68 10.12 -7.17
CA PRO A 218 -13.77 8.65 -7.11
C PRO A 218 -14.21 8.01 -8.43
N GLN A 219 -15.23 8.57 -9.09
CA GLN A 219 -15.73 8.04 -10.36
C GLN A 219 -14.70 8.16 -11.49
N GLU A 220 -14.02 9.31 -11.59
CA GLU A 220 -12.95 9.51 -12.58
C GLU A 220 -11.79 8.54 -12.33
N ALA A 221 -11.36 8.38 -11.08
CA ALA A 221 -10.32 7.41 -10.74
C ALA A 221 -10.72 5.99 -11.13
N TYR A 222 -11.98 5.58 -10.89
CA TYR A 222 -12.47 4.29 -11.31
C TYR A 222 -12.43 4.10 -12.83
N ASP A 223 -12.87 5.10 -13.60
CA ASP A 223 -12.86 5.05 -15.06
C ASP A 223 -11.42 4.98 -15.61
N LEU A 224 -10.50 5.77 -15.04
CA LEU A 224 -9.07 5.73 -15.39
C LEU A 224 -8.44 4.37 -15.01
N LEU A 225 -8.69 3.88 -13.79
CA LEU A 225 -8.17 2.58 -13.33
C LEU A 225 -8.66 1.43 -14.21
N THR A 226 -9.93 1.42 -14.60
CA THR A 226 -10.50 0.36 -15.45
C THR A 226 -10.12 0.48 -16.93
N SER A 227 -9.58 1.63 -17.35
CA SER A 227 -8.97 1.79 -18.68
C SER A 227 -7.58 1.13 -18.78
N ILE A 228 -6.92 0.88 -17.64
CA ILE A 228 -5.62 0.21 -17.60
C ILE A 228 -5.78 -1.27 -17.95
N LYS A 229 -5.01 -1.73 -18.92
CA LYS A 229 -5.01 -3.14 -19.36
C LYS A 229 -4.73 -4.07 -18.18
N GLY A 230 -5.66 -4.99 -17.95
CA GLY A 230 -5.56 -5.97 -16.87
C GLY A 230 -6.31 -5.60 -15.59
N ILE A 231 -6.85 -4.39 -15.49
CA ILE A 231 -7.67 -3.95 -14.36
C ILE A 231 -9.14 -4.01 -14.74
N GLY A 232 -9.84 -5.04 -14.28
CA GLY A 232 -11.29 -5.17 -14.46
C GLY A 232 -12.09 -4.35 -13.42
N PRO A 233 -13.44 -4.30 -13.55
CA PRO A 233 -14.32 -3.54 -12.66
C PRO A 233 -14.07 -3.78 -11.17
N THR A 234 -13.96 -5.03 -10.73
CA THR A 234 -13.72 -5.37 -9.32
C THR A 234 -12.32 -4.97 -8.85
N ALA A 235 -11.32 -4.97 -9.74
CA ALA A 235 -9.98 -4.49 -9.41
C ALA A 235 -9.93 -2.96 -9.35
N GLY A 236 -10.62 -2.26 -10.25
CA GLY A 236 -10.74 -0.80 -10.21
C GLY A 236 -11.42 -0.31 -8.94
N GLN A 237 -12.48 -1.00 -8.48
CA GLN A 237 -13.14 -0.70 -7.21
C GLN A 237 -12.20 -0.83 -6.00
N ASP A 238 -11.46 -1.93 -5.96
CA ASP A 238 -10.48 -2.19 -4.91
C ASP A 238 -9.37 -1.15 -4.89
N LEU A 239 -8.79 -0.84 -6.07
CA LEU A 239 -7.70 0.12 -6.21
C LEU A 239 -8.14 1.56 -5.93
N MET A 240 -9.40 1.90 -6.15
CA MET A 240 -9.95 3.19 -5.70
C MET A 240 -9.87 3.33 -4.18
N MET A 241 -10.12 2.25 -3.42
CA MET A 241 -9.91 2.26 -1.97
C MET A 241 -8.41 2.40 -1.61
N MET A 242 -7.49 1.89 -2.43
CA MET A 242 -6.04 1.99 -2.19
C MET A 242 -5.43 3.38 -2.47
N ARG A 243 -6.26 4.37 -2.85
CA ARG A 243 -5.82 5.77 -3.02
C ARG A 243 -5.49 6.49 -1.70
N GLY A 244 -5.83 5.90 -0.55
CA GLY A 244 -5.56 6.49 0.78
C GLY A 244 -6.53 7.63 1.18
N ARG A 245 -7.73 7.67 0.60
CA ARG A 245 -8.75 8.72 0.80
C ARG A 245 -10.10 8.21 1.32
N PRO A 246 -10.83 8.93 2.18
CA PRO A 246 -12.09 8.44 2.73
C PRO A 246 -13.30 8.53 1.77
N ASP A 247 -13.11 8.94 0.52
CA ASP A 247 -14.16 9.26 -0.46
C ASP A 247 -14.45 8.15 -1.48
N ALA A 248 -13.84 6.97 -1.33
CA ALA A 248 -14.11 5.85 -2.24
C ALA A 248 -15.59 5.43 -2.18
N VAL A 249 -16.18 5.14 -3.34
CA VAL A 249 -17.57 4.70 -3.47
C VAL A 249 -17.63 3.23 -3.83
N PHE A 250 -18.68 2.50 -3.42
CA PHE A 250 -18.98 1.22 -4.04
C PHE A 250 -19.82 1.48 -5.29
N PRO A 251 -19.30 1.29 -6.52
CA PRO A 251 -20.14 1.40 -7.70
C PRO A 251 -21.18 0.29 -7.64
N SER A 252 -22.43 0.67 -7.34
CA SER A 252 -23.55 -0.24 -7.55
C SER A 252 -23.69 -0.40 -9.06
N ASN A 253 -23.46 -1.61 -9.58
CA ASN A 253 -23.67 -1.90 -11.00
C ASN A 253 -25.16 -1.93 -11.39
N LYS A 254 -26.00 -1.11 -10.75
CA LYS A 254 -27.32 -0.77 -11.29
C LYS A 254 -27.10 0.34 -12.33
N LYS A 255 -26.83 -0.07 -13.56
CA LYS A 255 -27.26 0.72 -14.73
C LYS A 255 -28.77 0.72 -14.80
#